data_AF-A0A1V4WZ50-F1
#
_entry.id   AF-A0A1V4WZ50-F1
#
_cell.length_a   1.000
_cell.length_b   1.000
_cell.length_c   1.000
_cell.angle_alpha   90.00
_cell.angle_beta   90.00
_cell.angle_gamma   90.00
#
_symmetry.space_group_name_H-M   'P 1'
#
loop_
_entity.id
_entity.type
_entity.pdbx_description
1 polymer ?
#
loop_
_entity_poly.entity_id
_entity_poly.type
_entity_poly.pdbx_seq_one_letter_code
_entity_poly.pdbx_strand_id
1 'polypeptide(L)'
;MDIIPFVRFTANSRYMARWIVGGLALFIPVLNFFSIGFLSRTSRLILVGGMGIATWQEKYEAWLEGVKLLFVFILYNAIPFFMFSSGFFLTTLNTFTAFFGHLMIKAAVFVIFPVCSFFLPFAFTIFAERTDFREALEFEDILRGIKEVLVEYIIGYAATIGAVYVALLFMHIPYLIGFLISSVLTYYVLLLSAFFFTGLYRRTSLCMQRVVPETNEEANDQAEK
;
A
#
# COMPACT_ATOMS: atom_id res chain seq x y z
N MET A 1 13.80 -8.40 -8.91
CA MET A 1 12.96 -7.92 -10.04
C MET A 1 13.52 -6.58 -10.46
N ASP A 2 13.76 -6.38 -11.75
CA ASP A 2 14.42 -5.15 -12.21
C ASP A 2 13.43 -3.99 -12.17
N ILE A 3 13.66 -3.05 -11.25
CA ILE A 3 12.91 -1.79 -11.13
C ILE A 3 13.36 -0.79 -12.22
N ILE A 4 14.57 -0.96 -12.76
CA ILE A 4 15.20 -0.03 -13.72
C ILE A 4 14.35 0.18 -14.99
N PRO A 5 13.81 -0.86 -15.66
CA PRO A 5 12.94 -0.68 -16.83
C PRO A 5 11.68 0.12 -16.49
N PHE A 6 11.09 -0.11 -15.31
CA PHE A 6 9.90 0.61 -14.88
C PHE A 6 10.20 2.10 -14.61
N VAL A 7 11.34 2.41 -13.98
CA VAL A 7 11.80 3.80 -13.79
C VAL A 7 12.05 4.50 -15.12
N ARG A 8 12.66 3.81 -16.09
CA ARG A 8 12.86 4.37 -17.44
C ARG A 8 11.54 4.63 -18.15
N PHE A 9 10.56 3.75 -17.97
CA PHE A 9 9.21 3.90 -18.52
C PHE A 9 8.47 5.09 -17.90
N THR A 10 8.48 5.21 -16.57
CA THR A 10 7.76 6.27 -15.83
C THR A 10 8.37 7.65 -16.01
N ALA A 11 9.69 7.74 -16.28
CA ALA A 11 10.41 8.98 -16.53
C ALA A 11 10.15 9.57 -17.93
N ASN A 12 9.52 8.82 -18.84
CA ASN A 12 9.14 9.35 -20.14
C ASN A 12 8.08 10.47 -19.97
N SER A 13 8.29 11.61 -20.63
CA SER A 13 7.46 12.81 -20.51
C SER A 13 5.97 12.55 -20.68
N ARG A 14 5.59 11.57 -21.51
CA ARG A 14 4.20 11.17 -21.75
C ARG A 14 3.50 10.58 -20.52
N TYR A 15 4.25 9.90 -19.66
CA TYR A 15 3.72 9.23 -18.46
C TYR A 15 4.02 10.01 -17.19
N MET A 16 5.00 10.91 -17.23
CA MET A 16 5.46 11.70 -16.09
C MET A 16 4.34 12.51 -15.43
N ALA A 17 3.52 13.18 -16.24
CA ALA A 17 2.38 13.95 -15.76
C ALA A 17 1.40 13.11 -14.91
N ARG A 18 1.27 11.81 -15.20
CA ARG A 18 0.29 10.95 -14.53
C ARG A 18 0.64 10.74 -13.05
N TRP A 19 1.91 10.53 -12.74
CA TRP A 19 2.33 10.33 -11.36
C TRP A 19 2.63 11.65 -10.64
N ILE A 20 2.99 12.73 -11.36
CA ILE A 20 3.07 14.08 -10.76
C ILE A 20 1.70 14.52 -10.25
N VAL A 21 0.63 14.37 -11.03
CA VAL A 21 -0.74 14.73 -10.60
C VAL A 21 -1.18 13.91 -9.39
N GLY A 22 -0.89 12.60 -9.38
CA GLY A 22 -1.16 11.75 -8.21
C GLY A 22 -0.36 12.18 -6.99
N GLY A 23 0.87 12.62 -7.20
CA GLY A 23 1.73 13.21 -6.19
C GLY A 23 1.18 14.49 -5.59
N LEU A 24 0.74 15.44 -6.41
CA LEU A 24 0.16 16.70 -5.94
C LEU A 24 -1.14 16.49 -5.15
N ALA A 25 -1.93 15.49 -5.52
CA ALA A 25 -3.16 15.14 -4.82
C ALA A 25 -2.96 14.34 -3.53
N LEU A 26 -1.78 13.73 -3.31
CA LEU A 26 -1.55 12.76 -2.23
C LEU A 26 -1.74 13.35 -0.81
N PHE A 27 -1.29 14.58 -0.57
CA PHE A 27 -1.42 15.21 0.76
C PHE A 27 -2.66 16.11 0.88
N ILE A 28 -3.45 16.26 -0.17
CA ILE A 28 -4.71 17.00 -0.10
C ILE A 28 -5.79 16.04 0.40
N PRO A 29 -6.41 16.29 1.57
CA PRO A 29 -7.47 15.43 2.09
C PRO A 29 -8.59 15.23 1.06
N VAL A 30 -9.20 14.05 1.05
CA VAL A 30 -10.23 13.63 0.08
C VAL A 30 -9.70 13.41 -1.34
N LEU A 31 -8.82 14.28 -1.85
CA LEU A 31 -8.18 14.09 -3.15
C LEU A 31 -7.16 12.95 -3.12
N ASN A 32 -6.55 12.69 -1.97
CA ASN A 32 -5.63 11.58 -1.74
C ASN A 32 -6.24 10.21 -2.08
N PHE A 33 -7.57 10.05 -2.00
CA PHE A 33 -8.24 8.82 -2.42
C PHE A 33 -8.05 8.54 -3.91
N PHE A 34 -8.05 9.57 -4.76
CA PHE A 34 -7.73 9.36 -6.17
C PHE A 34 -6.29 8.86 -6.35
N SER A 35 -5.33 9.41 -5.62
CA SER A 35 -3.93 8.97 -5.65
C SER A 35 -3.80 7.51 -5.25
N ILE A 36 -4.44 7.11 -4.14
CA ILE A 36 -4.40 5.73 -3.64
C ILE A 36 -5.10 4.76 -4.61
N GLY A 37 -6.29 5.10 -5.11
CA GLY A 37 -6.99 4.26 -6.08
C GLY A 37 -6.28 4.16 -7.42
N PHE A 38 -5.56 5.20 -7.84
CA PHE A 38 -4.71 5.14 -9.02
C PHE A 38 -3.52 4.18 -8.84
N LEU A 39 -2.93 4.14 -7.64
CA LEU A 39 -1.90 3.14 -7.30
C LEU A 39 -2.48 1.72 -7.38
N SER A 40 -3.69 1.50 -6.86
CA SER A 40 -4.40 0.20 -6.91
C SER A 40 -4.60 -0.27 -8.35
N ARG A 41 -5.12 0.62 -9.20
CA ARG A 41 -5.31 0.36 -10.63
C ARG A 41 -4.00 0.06 -11.35
N THR A 42 -2.93 0.77 -10.99
CA THR A 42 -1.61 0.51 -11.54
C THR A 42 -1.10 -0.88 -11.12
N SER A 43 -1.25 -1.25 -9.86
CA SER A 43 -0.94 -2.61 -9.37
C SER A 43 -1.72 -3.67 -10.15
N ARG A 44 -3.02 -3.48 -10.39
CA ARG A 44 -3.83 -4.40 -11.21
C ARG A 44 -3.35 -4.54 -12.66
N LEU A 45 -2.91 -3.45 -13.30
CA LEU A 45 -2.31 -3.54 -14.65
C LEU A 45 -1.03 -4.38 -14.64
N ILE A 46 -0.25 -4.30 -13.56
CA ILE A 46 1.00 -5.05 -13.37
C ILE A 46 0.71 -6.53 -13.09
N LEU A 47 -0.39 -6.84 -12.39
CA LEU A 47 -0.87 -8.21 -12.18
C LEU A 47 -1.16 -8.93 -13.49
N VAL A 48 -1.84 -8.25 -14.44
CA VAL A 48 -2.18 -8.79 -15.76
C VAL A 48 -0.94 -8.95 -16.67
N GLY A 49 0.25 -8.52 -16.22
CA GLY A 49 1.50 -8.66 -16.97
C GLY A 49 1.92 -7.42 -17.76
N GLY A 50 1.18 -6.32 -17.64
CA GLY A 50 1.52 -5.05 -18.29
C GLY A 50 2.57 -4.25 -17.52
N MET A 51 3.47 -3.56 -18.24
CA MET A 51 4.27 -2.45 -17.70
C MET A 51 3.54 -1.13 -17.96
N GLY A 52 2.40 -0.95 -17.31
CA GLY A 52 1.52 0.21 -17.49
C GLY A 52 1.33 1.01 -16.20
N ILE A 53 1.14 2.32 -16.35
CA ILE A 53 0.59 3.18 -15.29
C ILE A 53 -0.87 3.46 -15.66
N ALA A 54 -1.77 3.41 -14.68
CA ALA A 54 -3.19 3.72 -14.88
C ALA A 54 -3.41 5.09 -15.56
N THR A 55 -4.58 5.29 -16.15
CA THR A 55 -4.97 6.59 -16.73
C THR A 55 -5.99 7.29 -15.82
N TRP A 56 -6.05 8.61 -15.90
CA TRP A 56 -6.97 9.44 -15.10
C TRP A 56 -8.39 9.53 -15.69
N GLN A 57 -8.79 8.63 -16.59
CA GLN A 57 -10.07 8.71 -17.29
C GLN A 57 -11.26 8.32 -16.38
N GLU A 58 -11.13 7.23 -15.63
CA GLU A 58 -12.18 6.68 -14.76
C GLU A 58 -12.04 7.19 -13.32
N LYS A 59 -12.23 8.50 -13.14
CA LYS A 59 -11.99 9.18 -11.86
C LYS A 59 -12.87 8.64 -10.72
N TYR A 60 -14.15 8.40 -10.99
CA TYR A 60 -15.11 7.97 -9.96
C TYR A 60 -14.73 6.62 -9.34
N GLU A 61 -14.39 5.65 -10.19
CA GLU A 61 -14.03 4.32 -9.71
C GLU A 61 -12.66 4.32 -9.00
N ALA A 62 -11.70 5.12 -9.50
CA ALA A 62 -10.43 5.33 -8.80
C ALA A 62 -10.66 5.92 -7.40
N TRP A 63 -11.59 6.87 -7.26
CA TRP A 63 -11.95 7.43 -5.96
C TRP A 63 -12.56 6.37 -5.04
N LEU A 64 -13.51 5.57 -5.52
CA LEU A 64 -14.14 4.49 -4.74
C LEU A 64 -13.11 3.45 -4.26
N GLU A 65 -12.19 3.04 -5.13
CA GLU A 65 -11.11 2.14 -4.73
C GLU A 65 -10.20 2.75 -3.66
N GLY A 66 -9.87 4.05 -3.80
CA GLY A 66 -9.12 4.78 -2.79
C GLY A 66 -9.82 4.82 -1.43
N VAL A 67 -11.13 5.04 -1.42
CA VAL A 67 -11.94 5.01 -0.20
C VAL A 67 -11.96 3.60 0.41
N LYS A 68 -12.15 2.54 -0.38
CA LYS A 68 -12.08 1.16 0.12
C LYS A 68 -10.71 0.83 0.70
N LEU A 69 -9.63 1.27 0.07
CA LEU A 69 -8.28 1.09 0.59
C LEU A 69 -8.02 1.88 1.86
N LEU A 70 -8.62 3.06 2.03
CA LEU A 70 -8.58 3.78 3.30
C LEU A 70 -9.13 2.91 4.44
N PHE A 71 -10.23 2.20 4.23
CA PHE A 71 -10.76 1.28 5.24
C PHE A 71 -9.75 0.18 5.59
N VAL A 72 -9.09 -0.42 4.59
CA VAL A 72 -8.01 -1.39 4.83
C VAL A 72 -6.89 -0.77 5.67
N PHE A 73 -6.40 0.41 5.29
CA PHE A 73 -5.36 1.12 6.05
C PHE A 73 -5.78 1.43 7.49
N ILE A 74 -7.03 1.85 7.71
CA ILE A 74 -7.57 2.12 9.05
C ILE A 74 -7.61 0.83 9.86
N LEU A 75 -8.08 -0.28 9.30
CA LEU A 75 -8.19 -1.56 10.01
C LEU A 75 -6.82 -2.11 10.42
N TYR A 76 -5.84 -2.09 9.53
CA TYR A 76 -4.47 -2.49 9.85
C TYR A 76 -3.83 -1.58 10.92
N ASN A 77 -4.14 -0.28 10.90
CA ASN A 77 -3.57 0.69 11.84
C ASN A 77 -4.48 0.99 13.04
N ALA A 78 -5.58 0.26 13.23
CA ALA A 78 -6.53 0.52 14.30
C ALA A 78 -5.88 0.38 15.68
N ILE A 79 -5.08 -0.68 15.88
CA ILE A 79 -4.35 -0.93 17.13
C ILE A 79 -3.33 0.18 17.43
N PRO A 80 -2.37 0.51 16.53
CA PRO A 80 -1.41 1.58 16.83
C PRO A 80 -2.08 2.94 17.02
N PHE A 81 -3.15 3.26 16.29
CA PHE A 81 -3.89 4.51 16.49
C PHE A 81 -4.62 4.55 17.83
N PHE A 82 -5.27 3.45 18.22
CA PHE A 82 -5.90 3.32 19.53
C PHE A 82 -4.87 3.51 20.64
N MET A 83 -3.74 2.79 20.57
CA MET A 83 -2.67 2.88 21.57
C MET A 83 -2.05 4.27 21.65
N PHE A 84 -1.85 4.94 20.52
CA PHE A 84 -1.35 6.30 20.48
C PHE A 84 -2.34 7.26 21.15
N SER A 85 -3.63 7.16 20.82
CA SER A 85 -4.69 8.02 21.36
C SER A 85 -4.88 7.83 22.87
N SER A 86 -4.98 6.57 23.33
CA SER A 86 -5.08 6.27 24.75
C SER A 86 -3.81 6.64 25.50
N GLY A 87 -2.64 6.42 24.90
CA GLY A 87 -1.36 6.82 25.47
C GLY A 87 -1.29 8.35 25.65
N PHE A 88 -1.71 9.12 24.64
CA PHE A 88 -1.80 10.58 24.72
C PHE A 88 -2.75 11.02 25.83
N PHE A 89 -3.94 10.42 25.92
CA PHE A 89 -4.89 10.71 27.00
C PHE A 89 -4.29 10.45 28.39
N LEU A 90 -3.54 9.35 28.59
CA LEU A 90 -2.90 9.07 29.88
C LEU A 90 -1.84 10.11 30.28
N THR A 91 -1.22 10.80 29.31
CA THR A 91 -0.25 11.86 29.58
C THR A 91 -0.87 13.14 30.15
N THR A 92 -2.16 13.35 29.98
CA THR A 92 -2.84 14.57 30.46
C THR A 92 -3.39 14.46 31.89
N LEU A 93 -3.32 13.27 32.50
CA LEU A 93 -3.88 13.00 33.83
C LEU A 93 -2.92 13.38 34.97
N ASN A 94 -2.08 12.46 35.43
CA ASN A 94 -1.09 12.70 36.48
C ASN A 94 0.30 12.15 36.09
N THR A 95 1.33 12.46 36.88
CA THR A 95 2.73 12.07 36.56
C THR A 95 2.93 10.56 36.45
N PHE A 96 2.25 9.75 37.28
CA PHE A 96 2.37 8.29 37.23
C PHE A 96 1.70 7.71 35.98
N THR A 97 0.50 8.16 35.64
CA THR A 97 -0.18 7.73 34.41
C THR A 97 0.53 8.24 33.16
N ALA A 98 1.16 9.42 33.23
CA ALA A 98 1.92 9.98 32.12
C ALA A 98 3.15 9.13 31.75
N PHE A 99 3.80 8.50 32.73
CA PHE A 99 4.86 7.52 32.46
C PHE A 99 4.35 6.38 31.57
N PHE A 100 3.20 5.77 31.92
CA PHE A 100 2.58 4.73 31.12
C PHE A 100 2.10 5.25 29.77
N GLY A 101 1.56 6.47 29.71
CA GLY A 101 1.18 7.13 28.47
C GLY A 101 2.34 7.26 27.49
N HIS A 102 3.50 7.74 27.96
CA HIS A 102 4.72 7.82 27.15
C HIS A 102 5.23 6.45 26.70
N LEU A 103 5.20 5.43 27.56
CA LEU A 103 5.57 4.08 27.20
C LEU A 103 4.65 3.53 26.10
N MET A 104 3.34 3.75 26.24
CA MET A 104 2.32 3.31 25.29
C MET A 104 2.49 3.99 23.92
N ILE A 105 2.72 5.30 23.89
CA ILE A 105 2.99 6.06 22.66
C ILE A 105 4.26 5.52 21.98
N LYS A 106 5.35 5.32 22.73
CA LYS A 106 6.60 4.78 22.17
C LYS A 106 6.41 3.38 21.60
N ALA A 107 5.69 2.50 22.30
CA ALA A 107 5.37 1.17 21.81
C ALA A 107 4.51 1.23 20.54
N ALA A 108 3.48 2.08 20.52
CA ALA A 108 2.60 2.27 19.36
C ALA A 108 3.39 2.70 18.12
N VAL A 109 4.27 3.69 18.24
CA VAL A 109 5.00 4.29 17.12
C VAL A 109 6.17 3.44 16.66
N PHE A 110 7.00 2.93 17.59
CA PHE A 110 8.27 2.28 17.23
C PHE A 110 8.17 0.77 17.09
N VAL A 111 7.11 0.13 17.61
CA VAL A 111 6.97 -1.33 17.58
C VAL A 111 5.72 -1.74 16.83
N ILE A 112 4.54 -1.32 17.30
CA ILE A 112 3.27 -1.82 16.80
C ILE A 112 2.97 -1.30 15.39
N PHE A 113 3.19 -0.02 15.12
CA PHE A 113 2.94 0.57 13.80
C PHE A 113 3.80 -0.08 12.69
N PRO A 114 5.13 -0.25 12.83
CA PRO A 114 5.92 -1.00 11.86
C PRO A 114 5.43 -2.44 11.65
N VAL A 115 5.08 -3.16 12.73
CA VAL A 115 4.59 -4.54 12.63
C VAL A 115 3.26 -4.61 11.87
N CYS A 116 2.30 -3.75 12.19
CA CYS A 116 1.00 -3.70 11.52
C CYS A 116 1.14 -3.28 10.04
N SER A 117 1.97 -2.26 9.78
CA SER A 117 2.19 -1.77 8.42
C SER A 117 3.02 -2.70 7.55
N PHE A 118 3.75 -3.64 8.14
CA PHE A 118 4.50 -4.67 7.41
C PHE A 118 3.62 -5.54 6.52
N PHE A 119 2.34 -5.74 6.87
CA PHE A 119 1.41 -6.55 6.07
C PHE A 119 0.73 -5.77 4.93
N LEU A 120 0.72 -4.43 5.03
CA LEU A 120 -0.01 -3.55 4.12
C LEU A 120 0.37 -3.70 2.63
N PRO A 121 1.65 -3.86 2.25
CA PRO A 121 1.99 -3.98 0.83
C PRO A 121 1.30 -5.15 0.13
N PHE A 122 1.14 -6.29 0.81
CA PHE A 122 0.45 -7.46 0.23
C PHE A 122 -1.07 -7.39 0.38
N ALA A 123 -1.58 -6.84 1.49
CA ALA A 123 -3.00 -6.52 1.61
C ALA A 123 -3.45 -5.59 0.47
N PHE A 124 -2.63 -4.60 0.13
CA PHE A 124 -2.86 -3.69 -0.98
C PHE A 124 -2.91 -4.41 -2.33
N THR A 125 -1.98 -5.33 -2.61
CA THR A 125 -1.96 -6.07 -3.88
C THR A 125 -3.12 -7.05 -4.01
N ILE A 126 -3.50 -7.72 -2.91
CA ILE A 126 -4.69 -8.59 -2.87
C ILE A 126 -5.94 -7.76 -3.15
N PHE A 127 -6.09 -6.59 -2.51
CA PHE A 127 -7.19 -5.69 -2.81
C PHE A 127 -7.19 -5.24 -4.28
N ALA A 128 -6.02 -4.90 -4.83
CA ALA A 128 -5.90 -4.48 -6.23
C ALA A 128 -6.30 -5.59 -7.22
N GLU A 129 -6.02 -6.84 -6.88
CA GLU A 129 -6.41 -8.03 -7.66
C GLU A 129 -7.91 -8.33 -7.54
N ARG A 130 -8.41 -8.43 -6.32
CA ARG A 130 -9.71 -9.03 -6.01
C ARG A 130 -10.82 -8.00 -5.80
N THR A 131 -10.48 -6.75 -5.55
CA THR A 131 -11.38 -5.62 -5.24
C THR A 131 -12.30 -5.81 -4.03
N ASP A 132 -12.07 -6.86 -3.25
CA ASP A 132 -12.69 -7.13 -1.95
C ASP A 132 -11.73 -6.77 -0.82
N PHE A 133 -12.21 -5.97 0.13
CA PHE A 133 -11.43 -5.57 1.31
C PHE A 133 -11.36 -6.67 2.37
N ARG A 134 -12.31 -7.63 2.38
CA ARG A 134 -12.32 -8.73 3.35
C ARG A 134 -11.12 -9.64 3.14
N GLU A 135 -10.89 -10.00 1.88
CA GLU A 135 -9.75 -10.83 1.48
C GLU A 135 -8.41 -10.14 1.75
N ALA A 136 -8.37 -8.81 1.64
CA ALA A 136 -7.21 -8.01 2.02
C ALA A 136 -6.91 -8.01 3.53
N LEU A 137 -7.78 -8.59 4.37
CA LEU A 137 -7.59 -8.72 5.83
C LEU A 137 -7.29 -10.17 6.26
N GLU A 138 -7.16 -11.11 5.31
CA GLU A 138 -6.82 -12.50 5.61
C GLU A 138 -5.32 -12.62 5.95
N PHE A 139 -4.99 -12.34 7.21
CA PHE A 139 -3.62 -12.28 7.71
C PHE A 139 -2.84 -13.58 7.51
N GLU A 140 -3.49 -14.74 7.62
CA GLU A 140 -2.85 -16.04 7.46
C GLU A 140 -2.33 -16.23 6.02
N ASP A 141 -3.17 -15.92 5.04
CA ASP A 141 -2.83 -15.98 3.63
C ASP A 141 -1.72 -14.98 3.29
N ILE A 142 -1.85 -13.73 3.75
CA ILE A 142 -0.81 -12.71 3.56
C ILE A 142 0.52 -13.17 4.15
N LEU A 143 0.52 -13.72 5.36
CA LEU A 143 1.72 -14.20 6.02
C LEU A 143 2.36 -15.37 5.26
N ARG A 144 1.55 -16.30 4.72
CA ARG A 144 2.02 -17.39 3.86
C ARG A 144 2.72 -16.82 2.63
N GLY A 145 2.09 -15.88 1.92
CA GLY A 145 2.69 -15.24 0.75
C GLY A 145 3.98 -14.50 1.09
N ILE A 146 4.03 -13.75 2.19
CA ILE A 146 5.25 -13.03 2.61
C ILE A 146 6.39 -14.03 2.89
N LYS A 147 6.11 -15.16 3.56
CA LYS A 147 7.12 -16.18 3.87
C LYS A 147 7.78 -16.78 2.62
N GLU A 148 7.05 -16.91 1.52
CA GLU A 148 7.58 -17.43 0.25
C GLU A 148 8.62 -16.51 -0.40
N VAL A 149 8.55 -15.20 -0.15
CA VAL A 149 9.44 -14.17 -0.71
C VAL A 149 10.06 -13.29 0.37
N LEU A 150 10.31 -13.86 1.56
CA LEU A 150 10.58 -13.10 2.79
C LEU A 150 11.79 -12.16 2.66
N VAL A 151 12.87 -12.64 2.04
CA VAL A 151 14.12 -11.87 1.92
C VAL A 151 13.91 -10.64 1.04
N GLU A 152 13.38 -10.83 -0.16
CA GLU A 152 13.09 -9.73 -1.09
C GLU A 152 12.03 -8.78 -0.53
N TYR A 153 11.06 -9.32 0.22
CA TYR A 153 10.03 -8.54 0.88
C TYR A 153 10.61 -7.60 1.93
N ILE A 154 11.44 -8.12 2.85
CA ILE A 154 12.07 -7.31 3.91
C ILE A 154 12.97 -6.23 3.28
N ILE A 155 13.76 -6.59 2.27
CA ILE A 155 14.63 -5.63 1.56
C ILE A 155 13.78 -4.53 0.91
N GLY A 156 12.72 -4.90 0.18
CA GLY A 156 11.82 -3.93 -0.46
C GLY A 156 11.09 -3.04 0.54
N TYR A 157 10.68 -3.60 1.68
CA TYR A 157 10.00 -2.87 2.74
C TYR A 157 10.92 -1.86 3.42
N ALA A 158 12.13 -2.29 3.81
CA ALA A 158 13.15 -1.39 4.38
C ALA A 158 13.56 -0.30 3.37
N ALA A 159 13.76 -0.65 2.10
CA ALA A 159 14.06 0.30 1.04
C ALA A 159 12.92 1.32 0.83
N THR A 160 11.67 0.87 0.90
CA THR A 160 10.50 1.75 0.81
C THR A 160 10.46 2.73 1.97
N ILE A 161 10.66 2.27 3.21
CA ILE A 161 10.72 3.14 4.39
C ILE A 161 11.84 4.17 4.23
N GLY A 162 13.04 3.75 3.85
CA GLY A 162 14.18 4.65 3.62
C GLY A 162 13.89 5.69 2.53
N ALA A 163 13.29 5.28 1.41
CA ALA A 163 12.96 6.18 0.31
C ALA A 163 11.84 7.18 0.68
N VAL A 164 10.82 6.75 1.41
CA VAL A 164 9.78 7.65 1.95
C VAL A 164 10.39 8.63 2.94
N TYR A 165 11.26 8.17 3.84
CA TYR A 165 11.95 9.05 4.78
C TYR A 165 12.75 10.14 4.05
N VAL A 166 13.52 9.78 3.02
CA VAL A 166 14.25 10.74 2.18
C VAL A 166 13.29 11.70 1.49
N ALA A 167 12.15 11.23 0.95
CA ALA A 167 11.14 12.10 0.34
C ALA A 167 10.56 13.10 1.35
N LEU A 168 10.37 12.71 2.61
CA LEU A 168 9.88 13.58 3.67
C LEU A 168 10.93 14.61 4.13
N LEU A 169 12.22 14.34 4.00
CA LEU A 169 13.27 15.34 4.32
C LEU A 169 13.11 16.63 3.50
N PHE A 170 12.59 16.55 2.27
CA PHE A 170 12.33 17.72 1.43
C PHE A 170 11.29 18.68 2.02
N MET A 171 10.47 18.27 2.99
CA MET A 171 9.57 19.17 3.71
C MET A 171 10.32 20.24 4.54
N HIS A 172 11.61 20.04 4.83
CA HIS A 172 12.45 21.03 5.52
C HIS A 172 12.80 22.22 4.61
N ILE A 173 12.63 22.10 3.28
CA ILE A 173 12.78 23.25 2.38
C ILE A 173 11.60 24.20 2.66
N PRO A 174 11.88 25.48 2.98
CA PRO A 174 10.85 26.41 3.36
C PRO A 174 9.83 26.65 2.23
N TYR A 175 8.67 27.16 2.64
CA TYR A 175 7.53 27.45 1.77
C TYR A 175 6.85 26.21 1.19
N LEU A 176 5.84 26.45 0.35
CA LEU A 176 5.04 25.42 -0.31
C LEU A 176 5.88 24.51 -1.22
N ILE A 177 7.06 24.95 -1.68
CA ILE A 177 7.90 24.22 -2.63
C ILE A 177 8.38 22.89 -2.04
N GLY A 178 8.91 22.90 -0.81
CA GLY A 178 9.38 21.69 -0.13
C GLY A 178 8.26 20.67 0.04
N PHE A 179 7.08 21.15 0.44
CA PHE A 179 5.87 20.33 0.57
C PHE A 179 5.45 19.69 -0.76
N LEU A 180 5.38 20.46 -1.86
CA LEU A 180 5.01 19.93 -3.17
C LEU A 180 6.00 18.88 -3.69
N ILE A 181 7.31 19.15 -3.56
CA ILE A 181 8.36 18.21 -3.96
C ILE A 181 8.25 16.93 -3.14
N SER A 182 8.10 17.05 -1.83
CA SER A 182 7.94 15.90 -0.94
C SER A 182 6.71 15.07 -1.28
N SER A 183 5.57 15.72 -1.59
CA SER A 183 4.33 15.06 -2.01
C SER A 183 4.53 14.22 -3.28
N VAL A 184 5.14 14.83 -4.29
CA VAL A 184 5.40 14.18 -5.59
C VAL A 184 6.39 13.04 -5.46
N LEU A 185 7.48 13.23 -4.70
CA LEU A 185 8.47 12.18 -4.45
C LEU A 185 7.87 11.02 -3.64
N THR A 186 7.10 11.32 -2.60
CA THR A 186 6.45 10.30 -1.75
C THR A 186 5.54 9.43 -2.60
N TYR A 187 4.71 10.04 -3.44
CA TYR A 187 3.84 9.29 -4.34
C TYR A 187 4.62 8.45 -5.35
N TYR A 188 5.71 8.98 -5.90
CA TYR A 188 6.55 8.22 -6.82
C TYR A 188 7.21 7.01 -6.13
N VAL A 189 7.66 7.16 -4.89
CA VAL A 189 8.16 6.04 -4.09
C VAL A 189 7.05 5.01 -3.88
N LEU A 190 5.84 5.43 -3.49
CA LEU A 190 4.70 4.52 -3.33
C LEU A 190 4.34 3.78 -4.64
N LEU A 191 4.47 4.44 -5.78
CA LEU A 191 4.28 3.83 -7.10
C LEU A 191 5.33 2.75 -7.39
N LEU A 192 6.61 3.03 -7.10
CA LEU A 192 7.69 2.05 -7.24
C LEU A 192 7.49 0.87 -6.29
N SER A 193 7.11 1.13 -5.04
CA SER A 193 6.80 0.11 -4.04
C SER A 193 5.61 -0.75 -4.50
N ALA A 194 4.53 -0.14 -4.98
CA ALA A 194 3.39 -0.86 -5.52
C ALA A 194 3.83 -1.78 -6.68
N PHE A 195 4.65 -1.30 -7.61
CA PHE A 195 5.20 -2.14 -8.68
C PHE A 195 6.03 -3.31 -8.16
N PHE A 196 6.96 -3.04 -7.24
CA PHE A 196 7.84 -4.05 -6.68
C PHE A 196 7.07 -5.13 -5.90
N PHE A 197 6.20 -4.74 -4.98
CA PHE A 197 5.42 -5.67 -4.17
C PHE A 197 4.38 -6.43 -4.96
N THR A 198 3.76 -5.82 -5.98
CA THR A 198 2.89 -6.54 -6.93
C THR A 198 3.68 -7.61 -7.66
N GLY A 199 4.89 -7.26 -8.10
CA GLY A 199 5.79 -8.21 -8.76
C GLY A 199 6.24 -9.36 -7.88
N LEU A 200 6.47 -9.12 -6.58
CA LEU A 200 6.72 -10.17 -5.61
C LEU A 200 5.48 -11.03 -5.37
N TYR A 201 4.32 -10.40 -5.18
CA TYR A 201 3.04 -11.08 -4.96
C TYR A 201 2.72 -12.09 -6.08
N ARG A 202 2.99 -11.74 -7.34
CA ARG A 202 2.81 -12.65 -8.49
C ARG A 202 3.64 -13.94 -8.44
N ARG A 203 4.73 -13.96 -7.66
CA ARG A 203 5.58 -15.15 -7.48
C ARG A 203 5.06 -16.07 -6.39
N THR A 204 4.06 -15.64 -5.64
CA THR A 204 3.53 -16.38 -4.50
C THR A 204 2.36 -17.28 -4.90
N SER A 205 2.14 -18.32 -4.10
CA SER A 205 1.01 -19.25 -4.23
C SER A 205 -0.36 -18.54 -4.17
N LEU A 206 -0.45 -17.37 -3.53
CA LEU A 206 -1.67 -16.56 -3.42
C LEU A 206 -2.23 -16.09 -4.76
N CYS A 207 -1.34 -15.85 -5.74
CA CYS A 207 -1.72 -15.49 -7.10
C CYS A 207 -1.98 -16.75 -7.96
N MET A 208 -1.27 -17.87 -7.69
CA MET A 208 -1.40 -19.11 -8.46
C MET A 208 -2.61 -19.97 -8.07
N GLN A 209 -3.13 -19.88 -6.84
CA GLN A 209 -4.29 -20.65 -6.36
C GLN A 209 -5.55 -20.49 -7.22
N ARG A 210 -5.61 -19.48 -8.09
CA ARG A 210 -6.73 -19.25 -9.01
C ARG A 210 -6.51 -19.74 -10.44
N VAL A 211 -5.30 -20.17 -10.81
CA VAL A 211 -5.03 -20.75 -12.15
C VAL A 211 -5.46 -22.22 -12.23
N VAL A 212 -5.93 -22.80 -11.13
CA VAL A 212 -6.71 -24.04 -11.14
C VAL A 212 -8.18 -23.61 -11.09
N PRO A 213 -8.87 -23.44 -12.23
CA PRO A 213 -10.28 -23.14 -12.18
C PRO A 213 -11.02 -24.40 -11.73
N GLU A 214 -12.22 -24.15 -11.22
CA GLU A 214 -13.32 -25.08 -10.96
C GLU A 214 -13.79 -25.83 -12.22
N THR A 215 -12.89 -26.25 -13.12
CA THR A 215 -13.22 -26.98 -14.35
C THR A 215 -13.61 -28.44 -14.11
N ASN A 216 -13.62 -28.92 -12.86
CA ASN A 216 -13.91 -30.33 -12.56
C ASN A 216 -15.28 -30.58 -11.91
N GLU A 217 -16.03 -29.55 -11.51
CA GLU A 217 -17.38 -29.77 -10.93
C GLU A 217 -18.48 -29.75 -12.02
N GLU A 218 -18.38 -28.89 -13.04
CA GLU A 218 -19.39 -28.86 -14.12
C GLU A 218 -19.31 -30.05 -15.10
N ALA A 219 -18.16 -30.74 -15.17
CA ALA A 219 -17.98 -31.91 -16.03
C ALA A 219 -18.60 -33.19 -15.44
N ASN A 220 -18.84 -33.24 -14.12
CA ASN A 220 -19.38 -34.43 -13.46
C ASN A 220 -20.92 -34.45 -13.49
N ASP A 221 -21.56 -33.28 -13.50
CA ASP A 221 -23.04 -33.15 -13.56
C ASP A 221 -23.63 -33.38 -14.97
N GLN A 222 -22.80 -33.37 -16.02
CA GLN A 222 -23.22 -33.70 -17.38
C GLN A 222 -23.02 -35.18 -17.75
N ALA A 223 -22.34 -35.96 -16.90
CA ALA A 223 -22.19 -37.41 -17.08
C ALA A 223 -23.30 -38.24 -16.40
N GLU A 224 -24.12 -37.60 -15.55
CA GLU A 224 -25.23 -38.23 -14.82
C GLU A 224 -26.64 -37.87 -15.37
N LYS A 225 -26.75 -37.31 -16.57
CA LYS A 225 -28.02 -37.12 -17.28
C LYS A 225 -28.04 -37.85 -18.62
#